data_AF-A0A1Q3MKP8-F1
#
_entry.id   AF-A0A1Q3MKP8-F1
#
_cell.length_a   1.000
_cell.length_b   1.000
_cell.length_c   1.000
_cell.angle_alpha   90.00
_cell.angle_beta   90.00
_cell.angle_gamma   90.00
#
_symmetry.space_group_name_H-M   'P 1'
#
loop_
_entity.id
_entity.type
_entity.pdbx_description
1 polymer ?
#
loop_
_entity_poly.entity_id
_entity_poly.type
_entity_poly.pdbx_seq_one_letter_code
_entity_poly.pdbx_strand_id
1 'polypeptide(L)'
;MTLNADISRPSRVEILGMPVDRLGMNETLRVLESFVAEKRPHLVVTADASGIVQAQDDPEFQELFKSADLITPDSIGVIWAAKRKGMPITERVSGVDLVDRICGLSADKGYRIFFLGAAPGVAELAAEKMRLKHPGCNIVGARHGFFPADSDAIIAQEVAETQPDFLFVAMGIPRQEKFIKATEGIINASVSMGVGGSFDVFSGKVRRAPKFFQALHLEWLWRLLQNPKKIAKVKNLPKFVWLILRSPR
;
A
#
# COMPACT_ATOMS: atom_id res chain seq x y z
N MET A 1 3.85 -7.23 -31.70
CA MET A 1 3.12 -8.31 -31.02
C MET A 1 2.17 -7.67 -30.02
N THR A 2 0.89 -7.71 -30.33
CA THR A 2 -0.22 -7.17 -29.54
C THR A 2 -0.39 -8.00 -28.27
N LEU A 3 -0.02 -7.43 -27.12
CA LEU A 3 -0.37 -7.97 -25.80
C LEU A 3 -1.83 -7.60 -25.50
N ASN A 4 -2.77 -8.32 -26.13
CA ASN A 4 -4.12 -8.43 -25.60
C ASN A 4 -4.08 -9.44 -24.46
N ALA A 5 -3.58 -9.02 -23.30
CA ALA A 5 -3.94 -9.70 -22.07
C ALA A 5 -5.36 -9.27 -21.76
N ASP A 6 -6.29 -10.21 -21.86
CA ASP A 6 -7.64 -10.06 -21.33
C ASP A 6 -7.51 -9.90 -19.80
N ILE A 7 -7.30 -8.67 -19.32
CA ILE A 7 -7.31 -8.36 -17.89
C ILE A 7 -8.77 -8.27 -17.47
N SER A 8 -9.46 -9.42 -17.49
CA SER A 8 -10.74 -9.56 -16.81
C SER A 8 -10.55 -9.07 -15.36
N ARG A 9 -11.48 -8.25 -14.86
CA ARG A 9 -11.39 -7.72 -13.48
C ARG A 9 -11.04 -8.87 -12.52
N PRO A 10 -10.00 -8.72 -11.68
CA PRO A 10 -9.56 -9.79 -10.80
C PRO A 10 -10.71 -10.29 -9.94
N SER A 11 -10.76 -11.61 -9.73
CA SER A 11 -11.74 -12.18 -8.81
C SER A 11 -11.50 -11.61 -7.40
N ARG A 12 -12.56 -11.10 -6.77
CA ARG A 12 -12.50 -10.49 -5.43
C ARG A 12 -13.09 -11.44 -4.40
N VAL A 13 -12.53 -11.42 -3.19
CA VAL A 13 -13.14 -12.00 -1.99
C VAL A 13 -13.61 -10.88 -1.08
N GLU A 14 -14.82 -10.99 -0.53
CA GLU A 14 -15.31 -10.03 0.45
C GLU A 14 -14.92 -10.44 1.87
N ILE A 15 -14.21 -9.56 2.57
CA ILE A 15 -13.77 -9.75 3.95
C ILE A 15 -14.39 -8.64 4.79
N LEU A 16 -15.40 -8.98 5.60
CA LEU A 16 -16.17 -8.01 6.39
C LEU A 16 -16.73 -6.85 5.54
N GLY A 17 -17.27 -7.19 4.36
CA GLY A 17 -17.83 -6.24 3.40
C GLY A 17 -16.78 -5.43 2.60
N MET A 18 -15.47 -5.68 2.82
CA MET A 18 -14.38 -5.09 2.05
C MET A 18 -13.91 -6.03 0.94
N PRO A 19 -13.93 -5.60 -0.34
CA PRO A 19 -13.37 -6.40 -1.42
C PRO A 19 -11.85 -6.49 -1.29
N VAL A 20 -11.28 -7.67 -1.57
CA VAL A 20 -9.83 -7.86 -1.71
C VAL A 20 -9.57 -8.66 -2.99
N ASP A 21 -8.68 -8.17 -3.84
CA ASP A 21 -8.33 -8.82 -5.10
C ASP A 21 -7.47 -10.06 -4.84
N ARG A 22 -7.85 -11.18 -5.48
CA ARG A 22 -7.18 -12.46 -5.33
C ARG A 22 -6.01 -12.58 -6.31
N LEU A 23 -5.06 -11.65 -6.21
CA LEU A 23 -3.87 -11.57 -7.05
C LEU A 23 -2.59 -11.83 -6.26
N GLY A 24 -1.63 -12.50 -6.88
CA GLY A 24 -0.25 -12.61 -6.43
C GLY A 24 0.61 -11.43 -6.88
N MET A 25 1.90 -11.45 -6.52
CA MET A 25 2.81 -10.33 -6.73
C MET A 25 3.02 -10.01 -8.21
N ASN A 26 3.30 -11.03 -9.03
CA ASN A 26 3.56 -10.81 -10.46
C ASN A 26 2.30 -10.37 -11.22
N GLU A 27 1.11 -10.84 -10.80
CA GLU A 27 -0.17 -10.39 -11.39
C GLU A 27 -0.47 -8.95 -11.01
N THR A 28 -0.25 -8.61 -9.74
CA THR A 28 -0.37 -7.23 -9.23
C THR A 28 0.52 -6.28 -10.05
N LEU A 29 1.80 -6.62 -10.25
CA LEU A 29 2.72 -5.78 -11.03
C LEU A 29 2.23 -5.55 -12.45
N ARG A 30 1.69 -6.58 -13.13
CA ARG A 30 1.12 -6.42 -14.49
C ARG A 30 -0.07 -5.46 -14.53
N VAL A 31 -0.96 -5.52 -13.53
CA VAL A 31 -2.08 -4.58 -13.41
C VAL A 31 -1.58 -3.15 -13.17
N LEU A 32 -0.54 -2.98 -12.35
CA LEU A 32 0.05 -1.65 -12.14
C LEU A 32 0.72 -1.10 -13.40
N GLU A 33 1.40 -1.94 -14.18
CA GLU A 33 1.94 -1.53 -15.49
C GLU A 33 0.83 -1.12 -16.46
N SER A 34 -0.34 -1.79 -16.47
CA SER A 34 -1.47 -1.37 -17.30
C SER A 34 -2.07 -0.04 -16.83
N PHE A 35 -2.15 0.20 -15.52
CA PHE A 35 -2.59 1.50 -14.97
C PHE A 35 -1.69 2.65 -15.40
N VAL A 36 -0.36 2.44 -15.42
CA VAL A 36 0.59 3.43 -15.95
C VAL A 36 0.37 3.67 -17.45
N ALA A 37 0.08 2.61 -18.22
CA ALA A 37 -0.19 2.73 -19.65
C ALA A 37 -1.50 3.50 -19.97
N GLU A 38 -2.52 3.39 -19.11
CA GLU A 38 -3.81 4.08 -19.26
C GLU A 38 -3.72 5.61 -19.06
N LYS A 39 -2.68 6.11 -18.38
CA LYS A 39 -2.46 7.55 -18.12
C LYS A 39 -3.65 8.27 -17.47
N ARG A 40 -4.37 7.57 -16.60
CA ARG A 40 -5.38 8.14 -15.70
C ARG A 40 -5.03 7.81 -14.24
N PRO A 41 -5.54 8.56 -13.26
CA PRO A 41 -5.32 8.23 -11.85
C PRO A 41 -5.98 6.91 -11.46
N HIS A 42 -5.23 6.11 -10.69
CA HIS A 42 -5.71 4.89 -10.04
C HIS A 42 -5.33 4.88 -8.57
N LEU A 43 -6.27 4.46 -7.73
CA LEU A 43 -6.05 4.25 -6.30
C LEU A 43 -5.79 2.78 -6.01
N VAL A 44 -4.68 2.51 -5.33
CA VAL A 44 -4.31 1.18 -4.83
C VAL A 44 -4.34 1.17 -3.31
N VAL A 45 -5.09 0.22 -2.75
CA VAL A 45 -5.18 -0.02 -1.31
C VAL A 45 -4.46 -1.31 -0.95
N THR A 46 -3.56 -1.27 0.03
CA THR A 46 -2.93 -2.47 0.58
C THR A 46 -3.74 -2.95 1.79
N ALA A 47 -4.64 -3.91 1.58
CA ALA A 47 -5.56 -4.38 2.59
C ALA A 47 -4.84 -5.16 3.70
N ASP A 48 -4.64 -4.52 4.85
CA ASP A 48 -4.22 -5.19 6.09
C ASP A 48 -5.42 -5.43 7.02
N ALA A 49 -5.30 -6.41 7.91
CA ALA A 49 -6.35 -6.80 8.85
C ALA A 49 -6.79 -5.64 9.78
N SER A 50 -5.86 -4.73 10.13
CA SER A 50 -6.18 -3.57 10.96
C SER A 50 -6.97 -2.53 10.16
N GLY A 51 -6.64 -2.31 8.89
CA GLY A 51 -7.35 -1.40 7.99
C GLY A 51 -8.79 -1.88 7.74
N ILE A 52 -8.99 -3.18 7.51
CA ILE A 52 -10.34 -3.75 7.35
C ILE A 52 -11.19 -3.53 8.62
N VAL A 53 -10.61 -3.71 9.81
CA VAL A 53 -11.32 -3.41 11.07
C VAL A 53 -11.64 -1.93 11.19
N GLN A 54 -10.69 -1.06 10.87
CA GLN A 54 -10.90 0.39 10.92
C GLN A 54 -12.02 0.85 9.98
N ALA A 55 -12.12 0.24 8.79
CA ALA A 55 -13.20 0.50 7.82
C ALA A 55 -14.59 0.06 8.31
N GLN A 56 -14.69 -0.74 9.38
CA GLN A 56 -16.00 -1.06 9.98
C GLN A 56 -16.55 0.12 10.80
N ASP A 57 -15.69 0.99 11.30
CA ASP A 57 -16.03 2.09 12.20
C ASP A 57 -15.91 3.48 11.52
N ASP A 58 -15.53 3.54 10.23
CA ASP A 58 -15.34 4.77 9.44
C ASP A 58 -16.03 4.63 8.05
N PRO A 59 -17.27 5.14 7.88
CA PRO A 59 -18.03 5.01 6.63
C PRO A 59 -17.34 5.66 5.43
N GLU A 60 -16.68 6.81 5.61
CA GLU A 60 -15.94 7.50 4.55
C GLU A 60 -14.78 6.63 4.06
N PHE A 61 -14.00 6.06 5.00
CA PHE A 61 -12.93 5.14 4.63
C PHE A 61 -13.47 3.86 4.01
N GLN A 62 -14.63 3.37 4.45
CA GLN A 62 -15.30 2.21 3.88
C GLN A 62 -15.65 2.40 2.40
N GLU A 63 -16.26 3.54 2.05
CA GLU A 63 -16.62 3.90 0.68
C GLU A 63 -15.38 4.05 -0.19
N LEU A 64 -14.37 4.77 0.30
CA LEU A 64 -13.10 4.94 -0.39
C LEU A 64 -12.46 3.58 -0.68
N PHE A 65 -12.36 2.70 0.32
CA PHE A 65 -11.77 1.37 0.18
C PHE A 65 -12.48 0.56 -0.91
N LYS A 66 -13.82 0.58 -0.94
CA LYS A 66 -14.62 -0.11 -1.98
C LYS A 66 -14.44 0.50 -3.37
N SER A 67 -14.14 1.80 -3.45
CA SER A 67 -13.93 2.52 -4.71
C SER A 67 -12.55 2.32 -5.35
N ALA A 68 -11.59 1.72 -4.63
CA ALA A 68 -10.24 1.53 -5.12
C ALA A 68 -10.17 0.63 -6.37
N ASP A 69 -9.31 1.02 -7.32
CA ASP A 69 -9.09 0.30 -8.57
C ASP A 69 -8.43 -1.06 -8.33
N LEU A 70 -7.57 -1.16 -7.30
CA LEU A 70 -6.89 -2.39 -6.90
C LEU A 70 -6.72 -2.45 -5.37
N ILE A 71 -7.01 -3.62 -4.80
CA ILE A 71 -6.96 -3.89 -3.37
C ILE A 71 -6.15 -5.15 -3.11
N THR A 72 -4.89 -4.97 -2.71
CA THR A 72 -3.93 -6.07 -2.56
C THR A 72 -4.02 -6.75 -1.18
N PRO A 73 -3.75 -8.06 -1.09
CA PRO A 73 -3.76 -8.80 0.19
C PRO A 73 -2.45 -8.62 0.97
N ASP A 74 -2.34 -7.59 1.79
CA ASP A 74 -1.09 -7.19 2.47
C ASP A 74 -0.70 -8.10 3.65
N SER A 75 -1.69 -8.57 4.41
CA SER A 75 -1.46 -9.26 5.67
C SER A 75 -1.89 -10.72 5.68
N ILE A 76 -1.25 -11.51 6.53
CA ILE A 76 -1.59 -12.93 6.71
C ILE A 76 -2.99 -13.12 7.29
N GLY A 77 -3.48 -12.15 8.07
CA GLY A 77 -4.88 -12.14 8.51
C GLY A 77 -5.85 -12.13 7.33
N VAL A 78 -5.55 -11.38 6.28
CA VAL A 78 -6.34 -11.33 5.05
C VAL A 78 -6.29 -12.66 4.29
N ILE A 79 -5.10 -13.26 4.15
CA ILE A 79 -4.95 -14.59 3.52
C ILE A 79 -5.74 -15.66 4.28
N TRP A 80 -5.65 -15.66 5.61
CA TRP A 80 -6.39 -16.58 6.47
C TRP A 80 -7.91 -16.38 6.36
N ALA A 81 -8.38 -15.13 6.39
CA ALA A 81 -9.79 -14.81 6.26
C ALA A 81 -10.36 -15.26 4.91
N ALA A 82 -9.63 -15.01 3.82
CA ALA A 82 -10.00 -15.46 2.47
C ALA A 82 -10.11 -16.99 2.39
N LYS A 83 -9.15 -17.72 2.97
CA LYS A 83 -9.20 -19.19 3.08
C LYS A 83 -10.41 -19.67 3.87
N ARG A 84 -10.74 -19.02 4.99
CA ARG A 84 -11.91 -19.39 5.82
C ARG A 84 -13.23 -19.21 5.07
N LYS A 85 -13.29 -18.23 4.16
CA LYS A 85 -14.45 -17.95 3.28
C LYS A 85 -14.52 -18.86 2.04
N GLY A 86 -13.64 -19.86 1.93
CA GLY A 86 -13.61 -20.76 0.77
C GLY A 86 -13.07 -20.12 -0.51
N MET A 87 -12.56 -18.90 -0.45
CA MET A 87 -11.99 -18.17 -1.60
C MET A 87 -10.51 -17.87 -1.33
N PRO A 88 -9.63 -18.89 -1.29
CA PRO A 88 -8.24 -18.70 -0.92
C PRO A 88 -7.52 -17.74 -1.86
N ILE A 89 -6.63 -16.94 -1.28
CA ILE A 89 -5.63 -16.13 -1.96
C ILE A 89 -4.31 -16.90 -1.90
N THR A 90 -3.65 -17.07 -3.03
CA THR A 90 -2.47 -17.93 -3.19
C THR A 90 -1.20 -17.30 -2.62
N GLU A 91 -1.09 -15.98 -2.69
CA GLU A 91 0.11 -15.25 -2.31
C GLU A 91 -0.24 -13.95 -1.56
N ARG A 92 0.56 -13.62 -0.55
CA ARG A 92 0.50 -12.34 0.15
C ARG A 92 1.28 -11.28 -0.63
N VAL A 93 0.66 -10.14 -0.87
CA VAL A 93 1.26 -9.01 -1.59
C VAL A 93 1.42 -7.85 -0.62
N SER A 94 2.58 -7.78 0.05
CA SER A 94 2.84 -6.72 1.02
C SER A 94 3.19 -5.41 0.33
N GLY A 95 2.74 -4.27 0.87
CA GLY A 95 3.08 -2.95 0.35
C GLY A 95 4.59 -2.68 0.34
N VAL A 96 5.33 -3.21 1.32
CA VAL A 96 6.80 -3.11 1.37
C VAL A 96 7.43 -3.84 0.18
N ASP A 97 7.01 -5.07 -0.09
CA ASP A 97 7.59 -5.85 -1.20
C ASP A 97 7.13 -5.30 -2.55
N LEU A 98 5.91 -4.80 -2.65
CA LEU A 98 5.37 -4.20 -3.86
C LEU A 98 6.12 -2.92 -4.24
N VAL A 99 6.37 -2.01 -3.30
CA VAL A 99 7.20 -0.81 -3.54
C VAL A 99 8.62 -1.21 -3.97
N ASP A 100 9.21 -2.21 -3.32
CA ASP A 100 10.56 -2.69 -3.67
C ASP A 100 10.65 -3.18 -5.12
N ARG A 101 9.64 -3.96 -5.55
CA ARG A 101 9.56 -4.47 -6.93
C ARG A 101 9.28 -3.37 -7.95
N ILE A 102 8.44 -2.39 -7.61
CA ILE A 102 8.18 -1.22 -8.48
C ILE A 102 9.43 -0.35 -8.63
N CYS A 103 10.22 -0.16 -7.57
CA CYS A 103 11.51 0.52 -7.67
C CYS A 103 12.50 -0.24 -8.59
N GLY A 104 12.50 -1.58 -8.54
CA GLY A 104 13.25 -2.39 -9.50
C GLY A 104 12.76 -2.18 -10.94
N LEU A 105 11.44 -2.22 -11.18
CA LEU A 105 10.86 -1.95 -12.50
C LEU A 105 11.14 -0.53 -13.01
N SER A 106 11.19 0.45 -12.11
CA SER A 106 11.55 1.83 -12.46
C SER A 106 12.96 1.94 -13.01
N ALA A 107 13.91 1.12 -12.51
CA ALA A 107 15.25 1.07 -13.07
C ALA A 107 15.27 0.58 -14.53
N ASP A 108 14.40 -0.36 -14.87
CA ASP A 108 14.31 -0.92 -16.23
C ASP A 108 13.44 -0.09 -17.19
N LYS A 109 12.37 0.50 -16.67
CA LYS A 109 11.31 1.18 -17.46
C LYS A 109 11.36 2.70 -17.40
N GLY A 110 12.13 3.27 -16.48
CA GLY A 110 12.21 4.71 -16.26
C GLY A 110 11.03 5.33 -15.50
N TYR A 111 10.14 4.51 -14.91
CA TYR A 111 8.97 5.01 -14.18
C TYR A 111 9.33 6.03 -13.11
N ARG A 112 8.64 7.16 -13.10
CA ARG A 112 8.86 8.28 -12.18
C ARG A 112 8.18 7.99 -10.84
N ILE A 113 8.95 7.91 -9.77
CA ILE A 113 8.45 7.54 -8.44
C ILE A 113 8.53 8.74 -7.49
N PHE A 114 7.47 9.02 -6.74
CA PHE A 114 7.48 9.98 -5.64
C PHE A 114 7.16 9.34 -4.29
N PHE A 115 7.95 9.68 -3.26
CA PHE A 115 7.74 9.22 -1.89
C PHE A 115 7.19 10.35 -1.00
N LEU A 116 5.94 10.25 -0.55
CA LEU A 116 5.32 11.25 0.35
C LEU A 116 4.97 10.61 1.69
N GLY A 117 5.46 11.12 2.81
CA GLY A 117 5.03 10.64 4.13
C GLY A 117 6.18 10.40 5.10
N ALA A 118 5.88 9.71 6.21
CA ALA A 118 6.78 9.48 7.32
C ALA A 118 7.32 10.78 7.98
N ALA A 119 8.22 10.62 8.95
CA ALA A 119 8.83 11.74 9.67
C ALA A 119 9.84 12.49 8.79
N PRO A 120 10.17 13.77 9.12
CA PRO A 120 11.21 14.51 8.42
C PRO A 120 12.50 13.69 8.24
N GLY A 121 13.03 13.64 7.02
CA GLY A 121 14.23 12.90 6.63
C GLY A 121 14.03 11.41 6.34
N VAL A 122 12.87 10.81 6.67
CA VAL A 122 12.64 9.37 6.49
C VAL A 122 12.33 9.02 5.04
N ALA A 123 11.51 9.82 4.34
CA ALA A 123 11.17 9.57 2.94
C ALA A 123 12.40 9.77 2.04
N GLU A 124 13.21 10.80 2.34
CA GLU A 124 14.44 11.16 1.64
C GLU A 124 15.49 10.05 1.79
N LEU A 125 15.75 9.60 3.02
CA LEU A 125 16.67 8.50 3.28
C LEU A 125 16.17 7.16 2.69
N ALA A 126 14.85 6.93 2.70
CA ALA A 126 14.26 5.78 2.01
C ALA A 126 14.53 5.85 0.49
N ALA A 127 14.31 7.02 -0.13
CA ALA A 127 14.58 7.22 -1.55
C ALA A 127 16.07 6.97 -1.90
N GLU A 128 16.99 7.53 -1.12
CA GLU A 128 18.44 7.30 -1.31
C GLU A 128 18.80 5.81 -1.26
N LYS A 129 18.31 5.08 -0.24
CA LYS A 129 18.58 3.64 -0.11
C LYS A 129 17.95 2.83 -1.23
N MET A 130 16.78 3.23 -1.71
CA MET A 130 16.13 2.57 -2.84
C MET A 130 16.88 2.80 -4.16
N ARG A 131 17.42 4.01 -4.39
CA ARG A 131 18.31 4.28 -5.54
C ARG A 131 19.60 3.46 -5.49
N LEU A 132 20.18 3.29 -4.29
CA LEU A 132 21.37 2.44 -4.10
C LEU A 132 21.07 0.95 -4.33
N LYS A 133 19.91 0.48 -3.86
CA LYS A 133 19.50 -0.92 -4.01
C LYS A 133 19.14 -1.27 -5.46
N HIS A 134 18.49 -0.35 -6.17
CA HIS A 134 18.07 -0.52 -7.56
C HIS A 134 18.70 0.59 -8.43
N PRO A 135 19.97 0.41 -8.86
CA PRO A 135 20.65 1.40 -9.70
C PRO A 135 19.82 1.70 -10.96
N GLY A 136 19.55 2.99 -11.21
CA GLY A 136 18.67 3.44 -12.30
C GLY A 136 17.24 3.77 -11.88
N CYS A 137 16.82 3.41 -10.65
CA CYS A 137 15.50 3.75 -10.14
C CYS A 137 15.27 5.27 -10.12
N ASN A 138 14.24 5.71 -10.82
CA ASN A 138 13.93 7.11 -11.08
C ASN A 138 12.99 7.68 -10.02
N ILE A 139 13.51 7.90 -8.81
CA ILE A 139 12.77 8.59 -7.76
C ILE A 139 12.88 10.10 -8.00
N VAL A 140 11.79 10.73 -8.42
CA VAL A 140 11.72 12.14 -8.85
C VAL A 140 11.47 13.11 -7.71
N GLY A 141 11.08 12.60 -6.53
CA GLY A 141 10.94 13.42 -5.33
C GLY A 141 10.67 12.60 -4.08
N ALA A 142 10.96 13.19 -2.93
CA ALA A 142 10.66 12.64 -1.62
C ALA A 142 10.34 13.79 -0.64
N ARG A 143 9.35 13.59 0.22
CA ARG A 143 8.89 14.60 1.19
C ARG A 143 8.23 13.96 2.40
N HIS A 144 8.38 14.59 3.57
CA HIS A 144 7.75 14.13 4.79
C HIS A 144 6.22 14.32 4.83
N GLY A 145 5.54 13.56 5.68
CA GLY A 145 4.07 13.58 5.83
C GLY A 145 3.53 14.53 6.90
N PHE A 146 4.39 15.23 7.62
CA PHE A 146 3.99 16.12 8.72
C PHE A 146 3.77 17.54 8.21
N PHE A 147 2.57 17.82 7.71
CA PHE A 147 2.12 19.15 7.32
C PHE A 147 0.68 19.40 7.81
N PRO A 148 0.29 20.67 7.96
CA PRO A 148 -1.07 21.07 8.29
C PRO A 148 -2.10 20.50 7.30
N ALA A 149 -3.28 20.10 7.78
CA ALA A 149 -4.28 19.42 6.95
C ALA A 149 -4.91 20.33 5.86
N ASP A 150 -4.92 21.64 6.09
CA ASP A 150 -5.30 22.66 5.11
C ASP A 150 -4.28 22.83 3.98
N SER A 151 -3.11 22.21 4.10
CA SER A 151 -2.05 22.27 3.08
C SER A 151 -2.12 21.13 2.06
N ASP A 152 -3.08 20.20 2.16
CA ASP A 152 -3.16 19.01 1.28
C ASP A 152 -3.09 19.36 -0.22
N ALA A 153 -3.82 20.40 -0.66
CA ALA A 153 -3.80 20.85 -2.05
C ALA A 153 -2.45 21.46 -2.48
N ILE A 154 -1.77 22.19 -1.57
CA ILE A 154 -0.43 22.74 -1.82
C ILE A 154 0.56 21.59 -1.99
N ILE A 155 0.49 20.58 -1.11
CA ILE A 155 1.36 19.41 -1.17
C ILE A 155 1.11 18.63 -2.46
N ALA A 156 -0.15 18.47 -2.84
CA ALA A 156 -0.53 17.82 -4.08
C ALA A 156 0.06 18.54 -5.30
N GLN A 157 0.07 19.88 -5.30
CA GLN A 157 0.66 20.67 -6.37
C GLN A 157 2.18 20.48 -6.46
N GLU A 158 2.90 20.51 -5.33
CA GLU A 158 4.34 20.22 -5.28
C GLU A 158 4.66 18.83 -5.85
N VAL A 159 3.84 17.82 -5.53
CA VAL A 159 4.00 16.47 -6.07
C VAL A 159 3.72 16.46 -7.58
N ALA A 160 2.65 17.13 -8.03
CA ALA A 160 2.23 17.18 -9.43
C ALA A 160 3.31 17.77 -10.35
N GLU A 161 4.08 18.76 -9.89
CA GLU A 161 5.21 19.35 -10.62
C GLU A 161 6.28 18.34 -10.99
N THR A 162 6.40 17.25 -10.21
CA THR A 162 7.33 16.16 -10.50
C THR A 162 6.78 15.12 -11.47
N GLN A 163 5.51 15.21 -11.88
CA GLN A 163 4.85 14.30 -12.82
C GLN A 163 5.15 12.81 -12.53
N PRO A 164 4.81 12.28 -11.33
CA PRO A 164 5.12 10.90 -11.00
C PRO A 164 4.17 9.92 -11.71
N ASP A 165 4.70 8.78 -12.16
CA ASP A 165 3.87 7.64 -12.56
C ASP A 165 3.33 6.92 -11.31
N PHE A 166 4.17 6.78 -10.29
CA PHE A 166 3.85 6.17 -9.01
C PHE A 166 4.02 7.15 -7.86
N LEU A 167 2.95 7.37 -7.10
CA LEU A 167 2.97 8.05 -5.82
C LEU A 167 2.80 7.05 -4.68
N PHE A 168 3.76 7.01 -3.76
CA PHE A 168 3.66 6.21 -2.53
C PHE A 168 3.46 7.11 -1.31
N VAL A 169 2.37 6.87 -0.56
CA VAL A 169 1.95 7.70 0.57
C VAL A 169 2.08 6.96 1.90
N ALA A 170 2.95 7.42 2.78
CA ALA A 170 3.29 6.82 4.07
C ALA A 170 2.79 7.66 5.26
N MET A 171 1.51 8.03 5.26
CA MET A 171 0.90 8.87 6.31
C MET A 171 0.07 8.09 7.33
N GLY A 172 -0.12 6.79 7.10
CA GLY A 172 -0.92 5.91 7.96
C GLY A 172 -2.40 5.89 7.55
N ILE A 173 -3.05 4.78 7.89
CA ILE A 173 -4.46 4.54 7.56
C ILE A 173 -5.36 5.22 8.60
N PRO A 174 -6.42 5.96 8.21
CA PRO A 174 -6.93 6.14 6.85
C PRO A 174 -6.45 7.44 6.17
N ARG A 175 -5.59 8.24 6.82
CA ARG A 175 -5.16 9.56 6.31
C ARG A 175 -4.54 9.47 4.92
N GLN A 176 -3.70 8.46 4.67
CA GLN A 176 -3.01 8.30 3.39
C GLN A 176 -4.01 8.04 2.25
N GLU A 177 -5.02 7.21 2.47
CA GLU A 177 -6.05 6.93 1.48
C GLU A 177 -6.92 8.16 1.22
N LYS A 178 -7.39 8.83 2.29
CA LYS A 178 -8.20 10.06 2.18
C LYS A 178 -7.45 11.17 1.44
N PHE A 179 -6.16 11.37 1.74
CA PHE A 179 -5.31 12.32 1.02
C PHE A 179 -5.24 12.01 -0.47
N ILE A 180 -4.94 10.75 -0.84
CA ILE A 180 -4.85 10.34 -2.24
C ILE A 180 -6.17 10.65 -2.94
N LYS A 181 -7.29 10.23 -2.35
CA LYS A 181 -8.60 10.40 -2.98
C LYS A 181 -8.99 11.86 -3.15
N ALA A 182 -8.72 12.69 -2.14
CA ALA A 182 -9.03 14.12 -2.18
C ALA A 182 -8.14 14.91 -3.18
N THR A 183 -6.97 14.38 -3.53
CA THR A 183 -5.96 15.09 -4.34
C THR A 183 -5.67 14.45 -5.69
N GLU A 184 -6.34 13.35 -6.04
CA GLU A 184 -6.08 12.58 -7.27
C GLU A 184 -6.16 13.42 -8.55
N GLY A 185 -7.10 14.38 -8.60
CA GLY A 185 -7.26 15.30 -9.73
C GLY A 185 -6.20 16.40 -9.82
N ILE A 186 -5.43 16.64 -8.76
CA ILE A 186 -4.30 17.61 -8.74
C ILE A 186 -3.00 16.88 -9.07
N ILE A 187 -2.72 15.80 -8.35
CA ILE A 187 -1.46 15.04 -8.47
C ILE A 187 -1.35 14.40 -9.85
N ASN A 188 -2.45 13.83 -10.33
CA ASN A 188 -2.55 13.14 -11.61
C ASN A 188 -1.47 12.05 -11.82
N ALA A 189 -1.03 11.41 -10.74
CA ALA A 189 -0.18 10.23 -10.81
C ALA A 189 -0.99 9.05 -11.35
N SER A 190 -0.41 8.24 -12.24
CA SER A 190 -1.11 7.08 -12.79
C SER A 190 -1.49 6.07 -11.73
N VAL A 191 -0.63 5.88 -10.72
CA VAL A 191 -0.86 4.99 -9.58
C VAL A 191 -0.53 5.72 -8.28
N SER A 192 -1.50 5.79 -7.37
CA SER A 192 -1.30 6.28 -6.01
C SER A 192 -1.61 5.18 -4.99
N MET A 193 -0.66 4.90 -4.10
CA MET A 193 -0.75 3.79 -3.16
C MET A 193 -0.37 4.20 -1.75
N GLY A 194 -1.25 3.91 -0.80
CA GLY A 194 -0.94 3.99 0.62
C GLY A 194 0.02 2.87 1.04
N VAL A 195 1.16 3.21 1.66
CA VAL A 195 2.23 2.24 2.00
C VAL A 195 2.56 2.20 3.49
N GLY A 196 1.87 2.98 4.32
CA GLY A 196 2.01 2.97 5.77
C GLY A 196 3.47 3.10 6.23
N GLY A 197 3.94 2.17 7.05
CA GLY A 197 5.30 2.20 7.61
C GLY A 197 6.40 1.66 6.71
N SER A 198 6.23 1.68 5.38
CA SER A 198 7.23 1.12 4.44
C SER A 198 8.51 1.96 4.40
N PHE A 199 8.41 3.29 4.43
CA PHE A 199 9.59 4.15 4.42
C PHE A 199 10.45 4.03 5.68
N ASP A 200 9.84 3.75 6.85
CA ASP A 200 10.61 3.41 8.06
C ASP A 200 11.49 2.17 7.86
N VAL A 201 11.03 1.20 7.06
CA VAL A 201 11.77 -0.02 6.76
C VAL A 201 12.90 0.27 5.77
N PHE A 202 12.60 0.98 4.67
CA PHE A 202 13.61 1.29 3.66
C PHE A 202 14.69 2.24 4.16
N SER A 203 14.33 3.25 4.95
CA SER A 203 15.29 4.15 5.59
C SER A 203 16.18 3.44 6.62
N GLY A 204 15.84 2.21 7.03
CA GLY A 204 16.54 1.45 8.08
C GLY A 204 16.29 1.97 9.50
N LYS A 205 15.39 2.94 9.68
CA LYS A 205 14.96 3.43 10.99
C LYS A 205 14.27 2.34 11.80
N VAL A 206 13.54 1.46 11.12
CA VAL A 206 12.95 0.25 11.69
C VAL A 206 13.60 -0.95 11.00
N ARG A 207 14.17 -1.86 11.80
CA ARG A 207 14.70 -3.11 11.24
C ARG A 207 13.53 -3.97 10.77
N ARG A 208 13.55 -4.40 9.51
CA ARG A 208 12.61 -5.41 9.00
C ARG A 208 12.69 -6.66 9.89
N ALA A 209 11.57 -7.35 10.06
CA ALA A 209 11.55 -8.58 10.84
C ALA A 209 12.56 -9.59 10.26
N PRO A 210 13.36 -10.30 11.08
CA PRO A 210 14.22 -11.37 10.59
C PRO A 210 13.42 -12.38 9.76
N LYS A 211 14.06 -13.06 8.79
CA LYS A 211 13.38 -14.02 7.90
C LYS A 211 12.58 -15.07 8.67
N PHE A 212 13.06 -15.50 9.83
CA PHE A 212 12.34 -16.39 10.74
C PHE A 212 10.98 -15.82 11.20
N PHE A 213 10.93 -14.57 11.63
CA PHE A 213 9.67 -13.89 11.99
C PHE A 213 8.76 -13.68 10.78
N GLN A 214 9.31 -13.42 9.59
CA GLN A 214 8.52 -13.32 8.36
C GLN A 214 7.90 -14.68 7.98
N ALA A 215 8.68 -15.76 8.06
CA ALA A 215 8.25 -17.13 7.81
C ALA A 215 7.19 -17.61 8.81
N LEU A 216 7.28 -17.17 10.07
CA LEU A 216 6.26 -17.43 11.09
C LEU A 216 5.10 -16.43 11.07
N HIS A 217 5.09 -15.47 10.14
CA HIS A 217 4.04 -14.44 10.04
C HIS A 217 3.90 -13.54 11.30
N LEU A 218 4.99 -13.41 12.07
CA LEU A 218 5.09 -12.64 13.30
C LEU A 218 5.68 -11.23 13.09
N GLU A 219 5.65 -10.71 11.85
CA GLU A 219 6.15 -9.37 11.54
C GLU A 219 5.45 -8.27 12.35
N TRP A 220 4.17 -8.46 12.66
CA TRP A 220 3.40 -7.55 13.51
C TRP A 220 3.94 -7.52 14.95
N LEU A 221 4.35 -8.67 15.49
CA LEU A 221 4.92 -8.80 16.83
C LEU A 221 6.30 -8.15 16.89
N TRP A 222 7.12 -8.39 15.87
CA TRP A 222 8.43 -7.73 15.73
C TRP A 222 8.33 -6.20 15.66
N ARG A 223 7.32 -5.68 14.96
CA ARG A 223 7.06 -4.22 14.89
C ARG A 223 6.57 -3.66 16.22
N LEU A 224 5.76 -4.41 16.98
CA LEU A 224 5.33 -4.00 18.32
C LEU A 224 6.50 -3.93 19.29
N LEU A 225 7.39 -4.93 19.28
CA LEU A 225 8.59 -4.95 20.13
C LEU A 225 9.51 -3.76 19.85
N GLN A 226 9.63 -3.33 18.59
CA GLN A 226 10.44 -2.16 18.22
C GLN A 226 9.75 -0.82 18.49
N ASN A 227 8.42 -0.76 18.44
CA ASN A 227 7.69 0.49 18.68
C ASN A 227 6.34 0.22 19.38
N PRO A 228 6.32 0.25 20.73
CA PRO A 228 5.10 -0.02 21.50
C PRO A 228 4.00 1.02 21.26
N LYS A 229 4.30 2.20 20.70
CA LYS A 229 3.27 3.18 20.31
C LYS A 229 2.40 2.71 19.15
N LYS A 230 2.80 1.67 18.40
CA LYS A 230 1.99 1.05 17.33
C LYS A 230 0.95 0.04 17.85
N ILE A 231 0.65 0.04 19.16
CA ILE A 231 -0.28 -0.89 19.80
C ILE A 231 -1.69 -0.88 19.19
N ALA A 232 -2.14 0.25 18.64
CA ALA A 232 -3.45 0.37 17.99
C ALA A 232 -3.62 -0.65 16.85
N LYS A 233 -2.58 -0.86 16.02
CA LYS A 233 -2.61 -1.89 14.97
C LYS A 233 -2.76 -3.30 15.53
N VAL A 234 -2.12 -3.57 16.68
CA VAL A 234 -2.15 -4.90 17.31
C VAL A 234 -3.49 -5.15 18.02
N LYS A 235 -4.07 -4.12 18.64
CA LYS A 235 -5.41 -4.19 19.28
C LYS A 235 -6.50 -4.58 18.28
N ASN A 236 -6.37 -4.18 17.01
CA ASN A 236 -7.33 -4.53 15.97
C ASN A 236 -7.22 -5.99 15.51
N LEU A 237 -6.09 -6.69 15.74
CA LEU A 237 -5.94 -8.07 15.26
C LEU A 237 -6.87 -9.06 15.98
N PRO A 238 -7.02 -9.06 17.33
CA PRO A 238 -8.04 -9.85 18.00
C PRO A 238 -9.46 -9.51 17.56
N LYS A 239 -9.78 -8.22 17.38
CA LYS A 239 -11.10 -7.77 16.88
C LYS A 239 -11.35 -8.33 15.47
N PHE A 240 -10.36 -8.29 14.58
CA PHE A 240 -10.44 -8.86 13.24
C PHE A 240 -10.75 -10.36 13.28
N VAL A 241 -9.98 -11.14 14.05
CA VAL A 241 -10.19 -12.59 14.18
C VAL A 241 -11.62 -12.87 14.69
N TRP A 242 -12.05 -12.17 15.73
CA TRP A 242 -13.39 -12.34 16.30
C TRP A 242 -14.51 -12.02 15.30
N LEU A 243 -14.38 -10.92 14.55
CA LEU A 243 -15.34 -10.53 13.50
C LEU A 243 -15.41 -11.61 12.40
N ILE A 244 -14.27 -12.13 11.95
CA ILE A 244 -14.21 -13.18 10.93
C ILE A 244 -14.77 -14.52 11.44
N LEU A 245 -14.58 -14.84 12.71
CA LEU A 245 -15.17 -16.04 13.31
C LEU A 245 -16.70 -15.96 13.39
N ARG A 246 -17.26 -14.76 13.62
CA ARG A 246 -18.70 -14.49 13.64
C ARG A 246 -19.32 -14.30 12.27
N SER A 247 -18.54 -13.93 11.26
CA SER A 247 -19.04 -13.77 9.90
C SER A 247 -19.39 -15.14 9.29
N PRO A 248 -20.45 -15.24 8.48
CA PRO A 248 -20.73 -16.44 7.68
C PRO A 248 -19.54 -16.82 6.81
N ARG A 249 -19.39 -18.12 6.55
CA ARG A 249 -18.39 -18.62 5.62
C ARG A 249 -18.70 -18.12 4.22
#